data_AF-A0A257EH50-F1
#
_entry.id   AF-A0A257EH50-F1
#
_cell.length_a   1.000
_cell.length_b   1.000
_cell.length_c   1.000
_cell.angle_alpha   90.00
_cell.angle_beta   90.00
_cell.angle_gamma   90.00
#
_symmetry.space_group_name_H-M   'P 1'
#
loop_
_entity.id
_entity.type
_entity.pdbx_description
1 polymer ?
#
loop_
_entity_poly.entity_id
_entity_poly.type
_entity_poly.pdbx_seq_one_letter_code
_entity_poly.pdbx_strand_id
1 'polypeptide(L)'
;MTPPRLDLRKGVTDPVVLLISRRQVVQQDLASVLDSLKVFTATREDAWLYRGQMSLVVDGYNHDPRELVDIPEVRHFLKRLAAQWPYWGFFLNQVDDSIKILGSCCCGVEFPGRGAVLIDPALLPGFLNQAFAGMNALFDQHGFPEHELEAMSMGLVALIAPSEE
;
A
#
# COMPACT_ATOMS: atom_id res chain seq x y z
N MET A 1 17.72 4.92 24.19
CA MET A 1 16.86 3.85 23.65
C MET A 1 17.42 3.47 22.29
N THR A 2 17.95 2.26 22.17
CA THR A 2 18.57 1.76 20.93
C THR A 2 17.46 1.47 19.93
N PRO A 3 17.58 1.90 18.64
CA PRO A 3 16.60 1.52 17.63
C PRO A 3 16.56 0.00 17.49
N PRO A 4 15.40 -0.60 17.14
CA PRO A 4 15.30 -2.04 16.94
C PRO A 4 16.32 -2.46 15.86
N ARG A 5 17.18 -3.43 16.20
CA ARG A 5 18.07 -4.08 15.23
C ARG A 5 17.20 -4.96 14.34
N LEU A 6 17.09 -4.64 13.05
CA LEU A 6 16.63 -5.62 12.05
C LEU A 6 17.70 -6.71 11.93
N ASP A 7 17.42 -7.91 12.43
CA ASP A 7 18.24 -9.11 12.21
C ASP A 7 17.75 -9.83 10.95
N LEU A 8 18.39 -9.55 9.81
CA LEU A 8 18.02 -10.09 8.48
C LEU A 8 18.65 -11.48 8.26
N ARG A 9 18.22 -12.49 9.01
CA ARG A 9 18.58 -13.89 8.68
C ARG A 9 17.63 -14.48 7.66
N LYS A 10 18.20 -15.13 6.63
CA LYS A 10 17.51 -15.90 5.60
C LYS A 10 16.75 -17.07 6.23
N GLY A 11 15.42 -17.08 6.13
CA GLY A 11 14.64 -18.29 6.42
C GLY A 11 13.15 -18.08 6.61
N VAL A 12 12.74 -17.06 7.36
CA VAL A 12 11.35 -16.60 7.52
C VAL A 12 11.50 -15.13 7.96
N THR A 13 11.19 -14.17 7.10
CA THR A 13 11.31 -12.75 7.47
C THR A 13 10.00 -12.29 8.10
N ASP A 14 10.08 -11.69 9.29
CA ASP A 14 8.97 -11.08 10.01
C ASP A 14 8.02 -10.29 9.08
N PRO A 15 6.71 -10.23 9.38
CA PRO A 15 5.76 -9.49 8.56
C PRO A 15 6.24 -8.04 8.38
N VAL A 16 6.39 -7.60 7.12
CA VAL A 16 6.75 -6.23 6.81
C VAL A 16 5.51 -5.37 6.99
N VAL A 17 5.42 -4.64 8.12
CA VAL A 17 4.26 -3.80 8.41
C VAL A 17 4.62 -2.33 8.23
N LEU A 18 3.97 -1.68 7.27
CA LEU A 18 3.95 -0.22 7.17
C LEU A 18 2.94 0.32 8.19
N LEU A 19 3.45 0.64 9.38
CA LEU A 19 2.68 1.21 10.46
C LEU A 19 2.54 2.73 10.30
N ILE A 20 1.33 3.21 10.06
CA ILE A 20 0.99 4.63 10.01
C ILE A 20 0.23 4.98 11.30
N SER A 21 0.87 5.75 12.17
CA SER A 21 0.25 6.15 13.43
C SER A 21 -0.84 7.22 13.24
N ARG A 22 -1.82 7.25 14.15
CA ARG A 22 -2.80 8.33 14.25
C ARG A 22 -2.15 9.71 14.32
N ARG A 23 -1.00 9.85 15.00
CA ARG A 23 -0.25 11.12 15.03
C ARG A 23 0.12 11.56 13.61
N GLN A 24 0.69 10.66 12.80
CA GLN A 24 1.08 10.97 11.43
C GLN A 24 -0.11 11.37 10.58
N VAL A 25 -1.24 10.66 10.73
CA VAL A 25 -2.50 11.00 10.03
C VAL A 25 -3.00 12.39 10.44
N VAL A 26 -3.15 12.64 11.73
CA VAL A 26 -3.70 13.92 12.25
C VAL A 26 -2.80 15.10 11.89
N GLN A 27 -1.48 14.91 11.96
CA GLN A 27 -0.50 15.96 11.64
C GLN A 27 -0.16 16.04 10.14
N GLN A 28 -0.76 15.17 9.31
CA GLN A 28 -0.45 15.07 7.87
C GLN A 28 1.04 14.88 7.58
N ASP A 29 1.74 14.20 8.49
CA ASP A 29 3.18 13.92 8.48
C ASP A 29 3.49 12.75 7.55
N LEU A 30 3.18 12.94 6.27
CA LEU A 30 3.47 11.96 5.22
C LEU A 30 4.97 11.86 4.93
N ALA A 31 5.72 12.95 5.14
CA ALA A 31 7.16 12.98 4.92
C ALA A 31 7.90 11.93 5.75
N SER A 32 7.54 11.77 7.04
CA SER A 32 8.13 10.72 7.89
C SER A 32 7.85 9.30 7.37
N VAL A 33 6.64 9.06 6.86
CA VAL A 33 6.26 7.76 6.28
C VAL A 33 7.07 7.50 5.02
N LEU A 34 7.14 8.46 4.10
CA LEU A 34 7.93 8.34 2.86
C LEU A 34 9.43 8.15 3.14
N ASP A 35 9.97 8.82 4.15
CA ASP A 35 11.37 8.65 4.54
C ASP A 35 11.67 7.22 5.00
N SER A 36 10.77 6.63 5.80
CA SER A 36 10.89 5.23 6.24
C SER A 36 10.83 4.23 5.08
N LEU A 37 10.17 4.59 3.98
CA LEU A 37 10.00 3.72 2.82
C LEU A 37 11.21 3.69 1.87
N LYS A 38 12.15 4.64 2.00
CA LYS A 38 13.32 4.73 1.11
C LYS A 38 14.22 3.48 1.15
N VAL A 39 14.28 2.81 2.30
CA VAL A 39 15.12 1.62 2.49
C VAL A 39 14.72 0.48 1.54
N PHE A 40 13.43 0.34 1.23
CA PHE A 40 12.93 -0.73 0.37
C PHE A 40 13.33 -0.56 -1.10
N THR A 41 13.69 0.65 -1.51
CA THR A 41 14.14 0.97 -2.87
C THR A 41 15.63 1.30 -2.93
N ALA A 42 16.38 1.07 -1.84
CA ALA A 42 17.78 1.47 -1.74
C ALA A 42 18.69 0.63 -2.65
N THR A 43 18.40 -0.67 -2.77
CA THR A 43 19.15 -1.60 -3.61
C THR A 43 18.21 -2.52 -4.38
N ARG A 44 18.73 -3.16 -5.43
CA ARG A 44 18.01 -4.21 -6.18
C ARG A 44 17.61 -5.34 -5.24
N GLU A 45 18.52 -5.74 -4.36
CA GLU A 45 18.34 -6.83 -3.42
C GLU A 45 17.25 -6.52 -2.39
N ASP A 46 17.21 -5.31 -1.84
CA ASP A 46 16.18 -4.87 -0.90
C ASP A 46 14.81 -4.84 -1.57
N ALA A 47 14.70 -4.23 -2.75
CA ALA A 47 13.45 -4.19 -3.49
C ALA A 47 12.94 -5.61 -3.77
N TRP A 48 13.81 -6.49 -4.25
CA TRP A 48 13.45 -7.88 -4.56
C TRP A 48 13.05 -8.69 -3.33
N LEU A 49 13.75 -8.48 -2.21
CA LEU A 49 13.51 -9.17 -0.94
C LEU A 49 12.12 -8.88 -0.38
N TYR A 50 11.62 -7.66 -0.55
CA TYR A 50 10.37 -7.19 0.08
C TYR A 50 9.16 -7.08 -0.87
N ARG A 51 9.32 -7.47 -2.14
CA ARG A 51 8.22 -7.45 -3.12
C ARG A 51 7.01 -8.24 -2.62
N GLY A 52 5.82 -7.64 -2.70
CA GLY A 52 4.56 -8.26 -2.33
C GLY A 52 4.43 -8.75 -0.88
N GLN A 53 5.23 -8.23 0.06
CA GLN A 53 5.24 -8.69 1.46
C GLN A 53 4.70 -7.67 2.46
N MET A 54 4.46 -6.42 2.04
CA MET A 54 4.13 -5.34 2.95
C MET A 54 2.63 -5.28 3.27
N SER A 55 2.28 -5.23 4.55
CA SER A 55 0.93 -4.91 5.04
C SER A 55 0.86 -3.43 5.45
N LEU A 56 -0.19 -2.74 5.05
CA LEU A 56 -0.49 -1.37 5.44
C LEU A 56 -1.39 -1.36 6.68
N VAL A 57 -0.92 -0.77 7.78
CA VAL A 57 -1.70 -0.69 9.03
C VAL A 57 -1.79 0.76 9.49
N VAL A 58 -3.01 1.26 9.69
CA VAL A 58 -3.25 2.56 10.32
C VAL A 58 -3.64 2.33 11.78
N ASP A 59 -2.76 2.69 12.70
CA ASP A 59 -2.90 2.42 14.14
C ASP A 59 -3.33 3.66 14.94
N GLY A 60 -3.91 3.43 16.13
CA GLY A 60 -4.32 4.47 17.06
C GLY A 60 -5.80 4.87 16.97
N TYR A 61 -6.58 4.14 16.18
CA TYR A 61 -8.03 4.30 16.04
C TYR A 61 -8.85 3.17 16.68
N ASN A 62 -8.22 2.30 17.48
CA ASN A 62 -8.84 1.10 18.09
C ASN A 62 -10.06 1.39 19.00
N HIS A 63 -10.24 2.64 19.42
CA HIS A 63 -11.38 3.11 20.21
C HIS A 63 -12.26 4.13 19.48
N ASP A 64 -11.95 4.44 18.21
CA ASP A 64 -12.85 5.23 17.36
C ASP A 64 -13.97 4.30 16.88
N PRO A 65 -15.26 4.68 17.02
CA PRO A 65 -16.38 3.84 16.60
C PRO A 65 -16.54 3.76 15.07
N ARG A 66 -15.78 4.54 14.31
CA ARG A 66 -15.82 4.58 12.84
C ARG A 66 -14.78 3.64 12.26
N GLU A 67 -15.08 3.06 11.09
CA GLU A 67 -14.07 2.34 10.31
C GLU A 67 -13.05 3.32 9.73
N LEU A 68 -11.84 2.86 9.44
CA LEU A 68 -10.75 3.72 8.95
C LEU A 68 -11.15 4.52 7.69
N VAL A 69 -11.86 3.90 6.75
CA VAL A 69 -12.36 4.57 5.54
C VAL A 69 -13.42 5.62 5.83
N ASP A 70 -14.12 5.55 6.96
CA ASP A 70 -15.11 6.56 7.35
C ASP A 70 -14.45 7.83 7.89
N ILE A 71 -13.18 7.77 8.29
CA ILE A 71 -12.41 8.89 8.87
C ILE A 71 -11.79 9.75 7.74
N PRO A 72 -12.23 11.01 7.54
CA PRO A 72 -11.77 11.85 6.42
C PRO A 72 -10.26 12.07 6.39
N GLU A 73 -9.63 12.23 7.55
CA GLU A 73 -8.19 12.46 7.69
C GLU A 73 -7.38 11.24 7.23
N VAL A 74 -7.86 10.02 7.54
CA VAL A 74 -7.25 8.76 7.09
C VAL A 74 -7.35 8.67 5.57
N ARG A 75 -8.54 8.90 4.99
CA ARG A 75 -8.73 8.89 3.54
C ARG A 75 -7.80 9.86 2.83
N HIS A 76 -7.75 11.09 3.32
CA HIS A 76 -6.89 12.12 2.75
C HIS A 76 -5.41 11.74 2.81
N PHE A 77 -4.97 11.19 3.95
CA PHE A 77 -3.59 10.74 4.14
C PHE A 77 -3.23 9.59 3.18
N LEU A 78 -4.06 8.54 3.12
CA LEU A 78 -3.81 7.37 2.27
C LEU A 78 -3.86 7.71 0.78
N LYS A 79 -4.78 8.60 0.35
CA LYS A 79 -4.81 9.10 -1.03
C LYS A 79 -3.52 9.83 -1.41
N ARG A 80 -2.96 10.64 -0.49
CA ARG A 80 -1.67 11.31 -0.70
C ARG A 80 -0.49 10.34 -0.68
N LEU A 81 -0.53 9.31 0.16
CA LEU A 81 0.48 8.25 0.19
C LEU A 81 0.50 7.51 -1.15
N ALA A 82 -0.66 7.06 -1.65
CA ALA A 82 -0.76 6.42 -2.95
C ALA A 82 -0.14 7.30 -4.05
N ALA A 83 -0.50 8.59 -4.08
CA ALA A 83 0.01 9.54 -5.07
C ALA A 83 1.53 9.78 -5.01
N GLN A 84 2.12 9.84 -3.81
CA GLN A 84 3.54 10.22 -3.62
C GLN A 84 4.49 9.03 -3.51
N TRP A 85 3.99 7.82 -3.25
CA TRP A 85 4.79 6.61 -3.21
C TRP A 85 4.29 5.62 -4.28
N PRO A 86 4.62 5.84 -5.57
CA PRO A 86 4.04 5.08 -6.68
C PRO A 86 4.41 3.58 -6.67
N TYR A 87 5.34 3.16 -5.81
CA TYR A 87 5.81 1.78 -5.71
C TYR A 87 4.91 0.88 -4.86
N TRP A 88 3.81 1.39 -4.30
CA TRP A 88 2.92 0.63 -3.42
C TRP A 88 2.43 -0.68 -4.07
N GLY A 89 2.17 -0.69 -5.39
CA GLY A 89 1.70 -1.89 -6.10
C GLY A 89 2.73 -3.01 -6.17
N PHE A 90 4.01 -2.68 -6.04
CA PHE A 90 5.10 -3.65 -5.99
C PHE A 90 5.31 -4.23 -4.60
N PHE A 91 5.15 -3.40 -3.55
CA PHE A 91 5.50 -3.79 -2.18
C PHE A 91 4.33 -4.35 -1.38
N LEU A 92 3.11 -3.80 -1.56
CA LEU A 92 1.95 -4.28 -0.81
C LEU A 92 1.62 -5.72 -1.19
N ASN A 93 1.34 -6.53 -0.18
CA ASN A 93 0.87 -7.89 -0.41
C ASN A 93 -0.56 -7.86 -0.98
N GLN A 94 -0.92 -8.96 -1.65
CA GLN A 94 -2.22 -9.11 -2.31
C GLN A 94 -3.15 -10.08 -1.55
N VAL A 95 -2.83 -10.39 -0.30
CA VAL A 95 -3.58 -11.37 0.53
C VAL A 95 -4.43 -10.72 1.60
N ASP A 96 -4.11 -9.49 2.02
CA ASP A 96 -4.88 -8.73 3.00
C ASP A 96 -5.61 -7.51 2.38
N ASP A 97 -6.26 -6.71 3.23
CA ASP A 97 -7.07 -5.58 2.80
C ASP A 97 -6.28 -4.29 2.54
N SER A 98 -4.93 -4.32 2.57
CA SER A 98 -4.06 -3.13 2.41
C SER A 98 -4.32 -2.39 1.10
N ILE A 99 -4.40 -3.13 0.00
CA ILE A 99 -4.67 -2.54 -1.32
C ILE A 99 -6.14 -2.10 -1.42
N LYS A 100 -7.08 -2.84 -0.79
CA LYS A 100 -8.51 -2.51 -0.79
C LYS A 100 -8.81 -1.21 -0.03
N ILE A 101 -8.18 -0.99 1.13
CA ILE A 101 -8.34 0.26 1.88
C ILE A 101 -7.71 1.43 1.10
N LEU A 102 -6.55 1.23 0.47
CA LEU A 102 -5.90 2.25 -0.35
C LEU A 102 -6.77 2.61 -1.56
N GLY A 103 -7.30 1.60 -2.27
CA GLY A 103 -8.22 1.74 -3.39
C GLY A 103 -9.53 2.42 -2.99
N SER A 104 -10.12 2.03 -1.86
CA SER A 104 -11.31 2.68 -1.27
C SER A 104 -11.10 4.18 -1.05
N CYS A 105 -9.94 4.57 -0.52
CA CYS A 105 -9.62 5.99 -0.29
C CYS A 105 -9.37 6.77 -1.59
N CYS A 106 -8.85 6.11 -2.63
CA CYS A 106 -8.52 6.74 -3.90
C CYS A 106 -9.73 6.86 -4.84
N CYS A 107 -10.57 5.84 -4.87
CA CYS A 107 -11.65 5.65 -5.84
C CYS A 107 -13.07 5.78 -5.25
N GLY A 108 -13.19 5.94 -3.93
CA GLY A 108 -14.47 6.16 -3.26
C GLY A 108 -15.04 7.56 -3.53
N VAL A 109 -16.32 7.62 -3.89
CA VAL A 109 -17.08 8.87 -4.09
C VAL A 109 -18.07 9.15 -2.95
N GLU A 110 -18.56 8.11 -2.27
CA GLU A 110 -19.38 8.25 -1.07
C GLU A 110 -18.93 7.28 0.03
N PHE A 111 -19.11 7.70 1.28
CA PHE A 111 -18.72 6.95 2.48
C PHE A 111 -19.91 6.92 3.45
N PRO A 112 -20.89 6.03 3.25
CA PRO A 112 -22.11 5.98 4.07
C PRO A 112 -21.91 5.61 5.55
N GLY A 113 -20.69 5.23 5.94
CA GLY A 113 -20.35 4.79 7.29
C GLY A 113 -20.32 3.26 7.42
N ARG A 114 -19.79 2.78 8.56
CA ARG A 114 -19.63 1.36 8.88
C ARG A 114 -18.73 0.63 7.86
N GLY A 115 -17.75 1.34 7.32
CA GLY A 115 -16.79 0.78 6.36
C GLY A 115 -17.32 0.64 4.93
N ALA A 116 -18.58 1.03 4.66
CA ALA A 116 -19.12 1.00 3.32
C ALA A 116 -18.53 2.14 2.46
N VAL A 117 -18.17 1.82 1.22
CA VAL A 117 -17.65 2.78 0.25
C VAL A 117 -18.33 2.57 -1.09
N LEU A 118 -18.89 3.65 -1.65
CA LEU A 118 -19.34 3.65 -3.04
C LEU A 118 -18.12 3.99 -3.91
N ILE A 119 -17.65 3.00 -4.66
CA ILE A 119 -16.53 3.16 -5.59
C ILE A 119 -17.04 3.74 -6.91
N ASP A 120 -16.33 4.71 -7.47
CA ASP A 120 -16.50 5.14 -8.86
C ASP A 120 -15.64 4.25 -9.78
N PRO A 121 -16.26 3.39 -10.61
CA PRO A 121 -15.52 2.51 -11.51
C PRO A 121 -14.65 3.28 -12.52
N ALA A 122 -14.98 4.54 -12.84
CA ALA A 122 -14.18 5.35 -13.75
C ALA A 122 -12.81 5.74 -13.17
N LEU A 123 -12.64 5.67 -11.84
CA LEU A 123 -11.36 5.96 -11.17
C LEU A 123 -10.44 4.73 -11.07
N LEU A 124 -10.99 3.51 -11.16
CA LEU A 124 -10.22 2.26 -11.04
C LEU A 124 -9.09 2.12 -12.07
N PRO A 125 -9.29 2.43 -13.38
CA PRO A 125 -8.21 2.37 -14.35
C PRO A 125 -7.04 3.30 -14.00
N GLY A 126 -7.32 4.50 -13.48
CA GLY A 126 -6.28 5.44 -13.05
C GLY A 126 -5.47 4.90 -11.86
N PHE A 127 -6.15 4.31 -10.88
CA PHE A 127 -5.52 3.68 -9.72
C PHE A 127 -4.62 2.50 -10.10
N LEU A 128 -5.12 1.60 -10.97
CA LEU A 128 -4.35 0.46 -11.47
C LEU A 128 -3.15 0.90 -12.33
N ASN A 129 -3.35 1.85 -13.25
CA ASN A 129 -2.26 2.38 -14.08
C ASN A 129 -1.15 3.00 -13.25
N GLN A 130 -1.49 3.66 -12.13
CA GLN A 130 -0.48 4.19 -11.21
C GLN A 130 0.36 3.05 -10.60
N ALA A 131 -0.28 1.96 -10.18
CA ALA A 131 0.40 0.78 -9.65
C ALA A 131 1.34 0.15 -10.69
N PHE A 132 0.83 -0.06 -11.91
CA PHE A 132 1.58 -0.64 -13.01
C PHE A 132 2.78 0.24 -13.39
N ALA A 133 2.61 1.56 -13.45
CA ALA A 133 3.70 2.48 -13.72
C ALA A 133 4.83 2.38 -12.67
N GLY A 134 4.47 2.27 -11.38
CA GLY A 134 5.45 2.07 -10.31
C GLY A 134 6.17 0.73 -10.37
N MET A 135 5.44 -0.35 -10.67
CA MET A 135 6.05 -1.67 -10.88
C MET A 135 7.00 -1.65 -12.08
N ASN A 136 6.56 -1.15 -13.24
CA ASN A 136 7.39 -1.03 -14.44
C ASN A 136 8.67 -0.24 -14.16
N ALA A 137 8.58 0.88 -13.45
CA ALA A 137 9.76 1.68 -13.09
C ALA A 137 10.81 0.88 -12.29
N LEU A 138 10.38 0.05 -11.32
CA LEU A 138 11.30 -0.80 -10.56
C LEU A 138 11.88 -1.94 -11.41
N PHE A 139 11.07 -2.53 -12.29
CA PHE A 139 11.53 -3.57 -13.21
C PHE A 139 12.55 -3.02 -14.22
N ASP A 140 12.30 -1.86 -14.79
CA ASP A 140 13.22 -1.16 -15.71
C ASP A 140 14.51 -0.76 -14.99
N GLN A 141 14.40 -0.23 -13.77
CA GLN A 141 15.56 0.21 -12.98
C GLN A 141 16.47 -0.95 -12.59
N HIS A 142 15.90 -2.11 -12.23
CA HIS A 142 16.67 -3.20 -11.65
C HIS A 142 16.90 -4.37 -12.60
N GLY A 143 16.09 -4.57 -13.64
CA GLY A 143 16.14 -5.74 -14.52
C GLY A 143 15.59 -7.00 -13.84
N PHE A 144 14.39 -6.92 -13.26
CA PHE A 144 13.72 -8.07 -12.65
C PHE A 144 13.10 -9.01 -13.72
N PRO A 145 12.86 -10.30 -13.42
CA PRO A 145 12.30 -11.25 -14.38
C PRO A 145 10.84 -10.92 -14.77
N GLU A 146 10.58 -10.69 -16.05
CA GLU A 146 9.26 -10.21 -16.56
C GLU A 146 8.06 -11.06 -16.11
N HIS A 147 8.20 -12.38 -15.98
CA HIS A 147 7.12 -13.26 -15.52
C HIS A 147 6.61 -12.91 -14.11
N GLU A 148 7.44 -12.30 -13.26
CA GLU A 148 7.02 -11.84 -11.94
C GLU A 148 6.18 -10.56 -12.03
N LEU A 149 6.47 -9.67 -12.99
CA LEU A 149 5.66 -8.48 -13.25
C LEU A 149 4.26 -8.87 -13.71
N GLU A 150 4.17 -9.85 -14.61
CA GLU A 150 2.90 -10.40 -15.09
C GLU A 150 2.08 -10.99 -13.93
N ALA A 151 2.70 -11.85 -13.11
CA ALA A 151 2.03 -12.47 -11.97
C ALA A 151 1.51 -11.43 -10.96
N MET A 152 2.34 -10.43 -10.61
CA MET A 152 1.96 -9.35 -9.70
C MET A 152 0.84 -8.49 -10.29
N SER A 153 0.90 -8.17 -11.59
CA SER A 153 -0.11 -7.36 -12.26
C SER A 153 -1.45 -8.08 -12.32
N MET A 154 -1.45 -9.38 -12.67
CA MET A 154 -2.66 -10.21 -12.69
C MET A 154 -3.32 -10.31 -11.32
N GLY A 155 -2.53 -10.56 -10.26
CA GLY A 155 -3.06 -10.65 -8.90
C GLY A 155 -3.64 -9.32 -8.41
N LEU A 156 -3.04 -8.19 -8.79
CA LEU A 156 -3.59 -6.86 -8.49
C LEU A 156 -4.95 -6.63 -9.17
N VAL A 157 -5.08 -7.00 -10.44
CA VAL A 157 -6.35 -6.88 -11.18
C VAL A 157 -7.43 -7.73 -10.53
N ALA A 158 -7.11 -9.00 -10.21
CA ALA A 158 -8.05 -9.92 -9.58
C ALA A 158 -8.54 -9.42 -8.21
N LEU A 159 -7.71 -8.68 -7.46
CA LEU A 159 -8.09 -8.13 -6.16
C LEU A 159 -9.08 -6.96 -6.28
N ILE A 160 -8.96 -6.15 -7.33
CA ILE A 160 -9.76 -4.92 -7.52
C ILE A 160 -11.03 -5.18 -8.31
N ALA A 161 -10.96 -6.07 -9.30
CA ALA A 161 -12.09 -6.52 -10.09
C ALA A 161 -12.27 -8.03 -9.87
N PRO A 162 -12.72 -8.45 -8.67
CA PRO A 162 -12.97 -9.87 -8.42
C PRO A 162 -13.98 -10.35 -9.46
N SER A 163 -13.63 -11.42 -10.17
CA SER A 163 -14.56 -12.11 -11.05
C SER A 163 -15.83 -12.42 -10.26
N GLU A 164 -17.00 -12.06 -10.79
CA GLU A 164 -18.27 -12.55 -10.24
C GLU A 164 -18.27 -14.08 -10.38
N GLU A 165 -18.18 -14.80 -9.26
CA GLU A 165 -18.50 -16.23 -9.19
C GLU A 165 -20.01 -16.46 -9.19
#